data_AF-A0AAD6N173-F1
#
_entry.id   AF-A0AAD6N173-F1
#
_cell.length_a   1.000
_cell.length_b   1.000
_cell.length_c   1.000
_cell.angle_alpha   90.00
_cell.angle_beta   90.00
_cell.angle_gamma   90.00
#
_symmetry.space_group_name_H-M   'P 1'
#
loop_
_entity.id
_entity.type
_entity.pdbx_description
1 polymer ?
#
loop_
_entity_poly.entity_id
_entity_poly.type
_entity_poly.pdbx_seq_one_letter_code
_entity_poly.pdbx_strand_id
1 'polypeptide(L)'
;MKLLVQHRGKNIPVSNDVFMVAAENDGGGAKMLMESLLQTRDKGLPVCGLDVVMAVAKSWDSIADRTLEILLQHQGERLPISEDVVKVAAEHSRVGYNFFKVLSRHRQGSLPVSEAAIIGGIGNKRYGYKIVKALLRDRATAFPISQYILKAAAGVSEPDGHKVMRIFFKYLGNSLQISEDVIKVAAENAENGLEIFRILSKFERLGENLHLRKDVVKALVQRAKWNEHKMLKLICKYPTRRLPVDEEIFLLAAKNENNGREIMELLIQDQKEDLPVTENVMIAAAANTGCGDEFISTFFQYQGDGLQISERVLMAAAANCSYKGHQCLELFFQNQGQSLSISVDVMTAAAKNSFAGHGFMKVLFQYRGQDLPVSEDIVRAAAGNQEDG
;
A
#
# COMPACT_ATOMS: atom_id res chain seq x y z
N MET A 1 -21.02 46.32 -8.04
CA MET A 1 -21.76 45.66 -9.15
C MET A 1 -23.27 45.80 -9.06
N LYS A 2 -23.96 45.44 -7.96
CA LYS A 2 -25.43 45.59 -7.84
C LYS A 2 -25.94 46.98 -8.23
N LEU A 3 -25.30 48.04 -7.74
CA LEU A 3 -25.63 49.43 -8.12
C LEU A 3 -25.42 49.69 -9.61
N LEU A 4 -24.32 49.20 -10.20
CA LEU A 4 -24.09 49.32 -11.64
C LEU A 4 -25.21 48.63 -12.42
N VAL A 5 -25.59 47.41 -12.02
CA VAL A 5 -26.69 46.62 -12.63
C VAL A 5 -28.03 47.33 -12.49
N GLN A 6 -28.33 47.93 -11.33
CA GLN A 6 -29.55 48.70 -11.12
C GLN A 6 -29.62 49.96 -12.00
N HIS A 7 -28.51 50.67 -12.18
CA HIS A 7 -28.49 51.94 -12.92
C HIS A 7 -28.28 51.81 -14.43
N ARG A 8 -27.63 50.73 -14.88
CA ARG A 8 -27.30 50.51 -16.30
C ARG A 8 -28.04 49.32 -16.92
N GLY A 9 -28.63 48.43 -16.12
CA GLY A 9 -29.37 47.26 -16.61
C GLY A 9 -28.58 46.43 -17.62
N LYS A 10 -29.20 46.16 -18.78
CA LYS A 10 -28.60 45.39 -19.90
C LYS A 10 -27.46 46.12 -20.64
N ASN A 11 -27.22 47.40 -20.33
CA ASN A 11 -26.24 48.25 -21.02
C ASN A 11 -24.85 48.24 -20.36
N ILE A 12 -24.60 47.39 -19.36
CA ILE A 12 -23.26 47.25 -18.78
C ILE A 12 -22.35 46.50 -19.76
N PRO A 13 -21.15 47.01 -20.05
CA PRO A 13 -20.15 46.27 -20.81
C PRO A 13 -19.59 45.14 -19.94
N VAL A 14 -20.13 43.94 -20.10
CA VAL A 14 -19.59 42.71 -19.50
C VAL A 14 -18.80 41.98 -20.59
N SER A 15 -17.48 42.15 -20.60
CA SER A 15 -16.56 41.39 -21.45
C SER A 15 -16.27 40.00 -20.85
N ASN A 16 -15.59 39.14 -21.62
CA ASN A 16 -15.05 37.88 -21.09
C ASN A 16 -14.12 38.15 -19.90
N ASP A 17 -13.29 39.20 -19.93
CA ASP A 17 -12.38 39.54 -18.83
C ASP A 17 -13.13 39.91 -17.54
N VAL A 18 -14.22 40.67 -17.65
CA VAL A 18 -15.06 41.00 -16.48
C VAL A 18 -15.68 39.74 -15.89
N PHE A 19 -16.10 38.81 -16.76
CA PHE A 19 -16.68 37.54 -16.35
C PHE A 19 -15.63 36.58 -15.77
N MET A 20 -14.40 36.57 -16.30
CA MET A 20 -13.23 35.85 -15.77
C MET A 20 -12.90 36.30 -14.36
N VAL A 21 -12.69 37.61 -14.18
CA VAL A 21 -12.38 38.19 -12.86
C VAL A 21 -13.50 37.92 -11.87
N ALA A 22 -14.76 37.89 -12.34
CA ALA A 22 -15.90 37.51 -11.51
C ALA A 22 -15.88 36.03 -11.10
N ALA A 23 -15.49 35.13 -12.01
CA ALA A 23 -15.41 33.69 -11.77
C ALA A 23 -14.21 33.29 -10.89
N GLU A 24 -13.11 34.04 -10.92
CA GLU A 24 -11.93 33.87 -10.05
C GLU A 24 -12.08 34.54 -8.68
N ASN A 25 -13.18 35.26 -8.45
CA ASN A 25 -13.38 35.99 -7.20
C ASN A 25 -13.81 35.04 -6.08
N ASP A 26 -12.91 34.78 -5.13
CA ASP A 26 -13.18 33.93 -3.95
C ASP A 26 -13.74 34.73 -2.74
N GLY A 27 -14.19 35.97 -2.95
CA GLY A 27 -14.75 36.84 -1.91
C GLY A 27 -16.24 36.59 -1.65
N GLY A 28 -16.72 36.85 -0.43
CA GLY A 28 -18.13 36.61 -0.04
C GLY A 28 -19.20 37.36 -0.85
N GLY A 29 -18.81 38.35 -1.67
CA GLY A 29 -19.69 39.05 -2.61
C GLY A 29 -19.74 38.47 -4.03
N ALA A 30 -18.90 37.49 -4.36
CA ALA A 30 -18.75 36.91 -5.69
C ALA A 30 -20.04 36.24 -6.19
N LYS A 31 -20.82 35.63 -5.29
CA LYS A 31 -22.12 35.01 -5.62
C LYS A 31 -23.08 36.04 -6.19
N MET A 32 -23.25 37.13 -5.45
CA MET A 32 -24.16 38.22 -5.83
C MET A 32 -23.66 38.94 -7.08
N LEU A 33 -22.33 39.08 -7.23
CA LEU A 33 -21.69 39.61 -8.43
C LEU A 33 -22.08 38.76 -9.65
N MET A 34 -21.88 37.45 -9.57
CA MET A 34 -22.08 36.52 -10.67
C MET A 34 -23.56 36.35 -11.02
N GLU A 35 -24.43 36.20 -10.02
CA GLU A 35 -25.88 36.19 -10.23
C GLU A 35 -26.38 37.47 -10.90
N SER A 36 -25.84 38.64 -10.53
CA SER A 36 -26.23 39.91 -11.15
C SER A 36 -25.72 40.04 -12.60
N LEU A 37 -24.53 39.49 -12.90
CA LEU A 37 -23.97 39.43 -14.25
C LEU A 37 -24.77 38.47 -15.14
N LEU A 38 -25.28 37.38 -14.58
CA LEU A 38 -26.05 36.35 -15.29
C LEU A 38 -27.50 36.80 -15.54
N GLN A 39 -28.15 37.43 -14.56
CA GLN A 39 -29.52 37.98 -14.69
C GLN A 39 -29.63 39.14 -15.69
N THR A 40 -28.54 39.84 -15.98
CA THR A 40 -28.56 40.97 -16.93
C THR A 40 -28.55 40.54 -18.39
N ARG A 41 -28.33 39.25 -18.72
CA ARG A 41 -28.28 38.77 -20.11
C ARG A 41 -28.95 37.39 -20.30
N ASP A 42 -30.25 37.38 -20.60
CA ASP A 42 -30.98 36.13 -20.94
C ASP A 42 -30.54 35.45 -22.25
N LYS A 43 -30.00 36.18 -23.25
CA LYS A 43 -29.72 35.64 -24.61
C LYS A 43 -28.39 36.09 -25.22
N GLY A 44 -27.58 36.83 -24.48
CA GLY A 44 -26.37 37.48 -25.00
C GLY A 44 -25.17 37.35 -24.10
N LEU A 45 -25.14 36.40 -23.15
CA LEU A 45 -23.93 36.12 -22.36
C LEU A 45 -22.73 36.10 -23.33
N PRO A 46 -21.63 36.81 -23.02
CA PRO A 46 -20.45 36.71 -23.88
C PRO A 46 -20.14 35.22 -24.03
N VAL A 47 -19.76 34.78 -25.23
CA VAL A 47 -19.41 33.37 -25.48
C VAL A 47 -18.42 32.99 -24.40
N CYS A 48 -18.87 32.19 -23.42
CA CYS A 48 -18.05 31.82 -22.29
C CYS A 48 -16.94 30.95 -22.87
N GLY A 49 -15.81 31.61 -23.13
CA GLY A 49 -14.65 31.00 -23.72
C GLY A 49 -14.12 29.91 -22.81
N LEU A 50 -13.24 29.11 -23.36
CA LEU A 50 -12.56 28.05 -22.62
C LEU A 50 -11.93 28.58 -21.31
N ASP A 51 -11.43 29.82 -21.32
CA ASP A 51 -10.82 30.50 -20.18
C ASP A 51 -11.76 30.63 -18.98
N VAL A 52 -13.04 30.97 -19.23
CA VAL A 52 -14.05 31.14 -18.17
C VAL A 52 -14.34 29.81 -17.50
N VAL A 53 -14.50 28.75 -18.29
CA VAL A 53 -14.72 27.41 -17.76
C VAL A 53 -13.48 26.93 -17.00
N MET A 54 -12.29 27.28 -17.49
CA MET A 54 -11.02 26.99 -16.83
C MET A 54 -10.89 27.70 -15.47
N ALA A 55 -11.26 28.98 -15.38
CA ALA A 55 -11.30 29.71 -14.11
C ALA A 55 -12.25 29.05 -13.10
N VAL A 56 -13.44 28.65 -13.55
CA VAL A 56 -14.41 27.92 -12.71
C VAL A 56 -13.84 26.57 -12.23
N ALA A 57 -13.14 25.84 -13.08
CA ALA A 57 -12.48 24.58 -12.70
C ALA A 57 -11.33 24.76 -11.68
N LYS A 58 -10.70 25.95 -11.66
CA LYS A 58 -9.60 26.30 -10.74
C LYS A 58 -10.06 26.93 -9.42
N SER A 59 -11.30 27.44 -9.36
CA SER A 59 -11.79 28.19 -8.19
C SER A 59 -11.82 27.32 -6.93
N TRP A 60 -11.58 27.96 -5.78
CA TRP A 60 -11.60 27.32 -4.46
C TRP A 60 -12.94 27.51 -3.73
N ASP A 61 -13.85 28.27 -4.33
CA ASP A 61 -15.12 28.65 -3.74
C ASP A 61 -16.22 27.61 -4.03
N SER A 62 -17.10 27.41 -3.05
CA SER A 62 -18.42 26.78 -3.19
C SER A 62 -19.29 27.37 -4.32
N ILE A 63 -18.98 28.60 -4.75
CA ILE A 63 -19.69 29.30 -5.82
C ILE A 63 -19.37 28.73 -7.20
N ALA A 64 -18.21 28.09 -7.39
CA ALA A 64 -17.81 27.49 -8.66
C ALA A 64 -18.86 26.50 -9.20
N ASP A 65 -19.47 25.70 -8.31
CA ASP A 65 -20.56 24.78 -8.63
C ASP A 65 -21.77 25.50 -9.22
N ARG A 66 -22.17 26.61 -8.58
CA ARG A 66 -23.33 27.43 -8.97
C ARG A 66 -23.06 28.15 -10.28
N THR A 67 -21.85 28.69 -10.44
CA THR A 67 -21.41 29.32 -11.69
C THR A 67 -21.48 28.32 -12.84
N LEU A 68 -20.96 27.10 -12.64
CA LEU A 68 -21.04 26.04 -13.64
C LEU A 68 -22.50 25.62 -13.94
N GLU A 69 -23.35 25.50 -12.92
CA GLU A 69 -24.78 25.21 -13.10
C GLU A 69 -25.47 26.26 -13.98
N ILE A 70 -25.21 27.55 -13.74
CA ILE A 70 -25.85 28.62 -14.53
C ILE A 70 -25.28 28.65 -15.96
N LEU A 71 -23.97 28.44 -16.13
CA LEU A 71 -23.34 28.34 -17.45
C LEU A 71 -23.96 27.19 -18.28
N LEU A 72 -24.17 26.02 -17.66
CA LEU A 72 -24.80 24.87 -18.31
C LEU A 72 -26.28 25.09 -18.60
N GLN A 73 -27.03 25.81 -17.75
CA GLN A 73 -28.43 26.15 -18.05
C GLN A 73 -28.59 27.04 -19.29
N HIS A 74 -27.62 27.93 -19.56
CA HIS A 74 -27.68 28.85 -20.69
C HIS A 74 -27.07 28.28 -21.97
N GLN A 75 -25.93 27.57 -21.88
CA GLN A 75 -25.20 27.07 -23.04
C GLN A 75 -25.46 25.59 -23.32
N GLY A 76 -25.92 24.81 -22.33
CA GLY A 76 -26.12 23.37 -22.45
C GLY A 76 -24.88 22.67 -23.00
N GLU A 77 -25.07 21.87 -24.05
CA GLU A 77 -23.98 21.15 -24.74
C GLU A 77 -23.01 22.05 -25.51
N ARG A 78 -23.33 23.35 -25.71
CA ARG A 78 -22.43 24.31 -26.37
C ARG A 78 -21.33 24.83 -25.44
N LEU A 79 -21.42 24.58 -24.13
CA LEU A 79 -20.39 25.02 -23.20
C LEU A 79 -19.06 24.27 -23.47
N PRO A 80 -17.94 24.98 -23.72
CA PRO A 80 -16.69 24.33 -24.09
C PRO A 80 -16.04 23.67 -22.88
N ILE A 81 -16.27 22.35 -22.74
CA ILE A 81 -15.55 21.50 -21.79
C ILE A 81 -14.46 20.76 -22.56
N SER A 82 -13.20 21.19 -22.45
CA SER A 82 -12.03 20.52 -23.05
C SER A 82 -11.40 19.47 -22.12
N GLU A 83 -10.48 18.66 -22.65
CA GLU A 83 -9.67 17.74 -21.83
C GLU A 83 -8.89 18.48 -20.73
N ASP A 84 -8.36 19.67 -21.00
CA ASP A 84 -7.64 20.47 -20.01
C ASP A 84 -8.54 20.94 -18.87
N VAL A 85 -9.78 21.36 -19.19
CA VAL A 85 -10.77 21.73 -18.18
C VAL A 85 -11.08 20.52 -17.29
N VAL A 86 -11.30 19.36 -17.90
CA VAL A 86 -11.59 18.11 -17.19
C VAL A 86 -10.40 17.71 -16.31
N LYS A 87 -9.16 17.81 -16.81
CA LYS A 87 -7.94 17.55 -16.06
C LYS A 87 -7.81 18.47 -14.85
N VAL A 88 -7.88 19.78 -15.05
CA VAL A 88 -7.73 20.78 -13.98
C VAL A 88 -8.80 20.60 -12.91
N ALA A 89 -10.05 20.33 -13.31
CA ALA A 89 -11.11 20.01 -12.38
C ALA A 89 -10.80 18.73 -11.58
N ALA A 90 -10.25 17.69 -12.22
CA ALA A 90 -9.93 16.43 -11.55
C ALA A 90 -8.83 16.55 -10.50
N GLU A 91 -7.79 17.33 -10.78
CA GLU A 91 -6.67 17.61 -9.85
C GLU A 91 -7.12 18.46 -8.64
N HIS A 92 -8.21 19.22 -8.79
CA HIS A 92 -8.62 20.18 -7.77
C HIS A 92 -9.30 19.53 -6.55
N SER A 93 -8.63 19.58 -5.41
CA SER A 93 -9.02 18.87 -4.18
C SER A 93 -10.35 19.30 -3.55
N ARG A 94 -10.87 20.50 -3.84
CA ARG A 94 -12.07 21.05 -3.18
C ARG A 94 -13.29 21.08 -4.09
N VAL A 95 -13.16 21.60 -5.31
CA VAL A 95 -14.28 21.81 -6.23
C VAL A 95 -14.42 20.67 -7.25
N GLY A 96 -13.35 19.93 -7.52
CA GLY A 96 -13.31 18.91 -8.58
C GLY A 96 -14.49 17.95 -8.59
N TYR A 97 -14.83 17.36 -7.44
CA TYR A 97 -15.98 16.45 -7.36
C TYR A 97 -17.32 17.13 -7.66
N ASN A 98 -17.52 18.35 -7.18
CA ASN A 98 -18.76 19.07 -7.44
C ASN A 98 -18.87 19.54 -8.89
N PHE A 99 -17.75 19.93 -9.51
CA PHE A 99 -17.67 20.22 -10.94
C PHE A 99 -18.23 19.04 -11.76
N PHE A 100 -17.75 17.82 -11.49
CA PHE A 100 -18.27 16.62 -12.16
C PHE A 100 -19.70 16.25 -11.77
N LYS A 101 -20.12 16.54 -10.54
CA LYS A 101 -21.49 16.32 -10.06
C LYS A 101 -22.49 17.23 -10.79
N VAL A 102 -22.12 18.48 -11.03
CA VAL A 102 -22.93 19.45 -11.79
C VAL A 102 -22.99 19.05 -13.26
N LEU A 103 -21.85 18.72 -13.87
CA LEU A 103 -21.82 18.21 -15.25
C LEU A 103 -22.73 16.99 -15.44
N SER A 104 -22.66 16.02 -14.52
CA SER A 104 -23.49 14.80 -14.58
C SER A 104 -25.01 15.04 -14.51
N ARG A 105 -25.45 16.22 -14.07
CA ARG A 105 -26.88 16.57 -13.96
C ARG A 105 -27.41 17.31 -15.18
N HIS A 106 -26.56 18.12 -15.81
CA HIS A 106 -26.96 19.08 -16.83
C HIS A 106 -26.42 18.76 -18.22
N ARG A 107 -25.48 17.82 -18.32
CA ARG A 107 -24.88 17.38 -19.58
C ARG A 107 -25.19 15.90 -19.81
N GLN A 108 -25.61 15.56 -21.03
CA GLN A 108 -25.90 14.18 -21.44
C GLN A 108 -24.79 13.60 -22.34
N GLY A 109 -23.93 14.45 -22.91
CA GLY A 109 -22.79 14.03 -23.72
C GLY A 109 -21.58 13.55 -22.90
N SER A 110 -20.77 12.68 -23.50
CA SER A 110 -19.52 12.20 -22.89
C SER A 110 -18.53 13.32 -22.65
N LEU A 111 -17.86 13.29 -21.50
CA LEU A 111 -16.74 14.17 -21.23
C LEU A 111 -15.52 13.77 -22.07
N PRO A 112 -14.71 14.74 -22.54
CA PRO A 112 -13.42 14.42 -23.14
C PRO A 112 -12.45 14.04 -22.01
N VAL A 113 -12.38 12.73 -21.73
CA VAL A 113 -11.55 12.17 -20.66
C VAL A 113 -10.19 11.77 -21.24
N SER A 114 -9.14 12.40 -20.71
CA SER A 114 -7.75 12.05 -21.01
C SER A 114 -7.11 11.23 -19.89
N GLU A 115 -5.97 10.58 -20.19
CA GLU A 115 -5.15 9.90 -19.18
C GLU A 115 -4.76 10.86 -18.04
N ALA A 116 -4.37 12.08 -18.39
CA ALA A 116 -4.01 13.11 -17.42
C ALA A 116 -5.16 13.46 -16.48
N ALA A 117 -6.40 13.49 -16.97
CA ALA A 117 -7.57 13.72 -16.12
C ALA A 117 -7.83 12.58 -15.13
N ILE A 118 -7.67 11.32 -15.57
CA ILE A 118 -7.78 10.17 -14.68
C ILE A 118 -6.69 10.22 -13.60
N ILE A 119 -5.44 10.47 -13.99
CA ILE A 119 -4.31 10.61 -13.06
C ILE A 119 -4.53 11.76 -12.07
N GLY A 120 -5.01 12.91 -12.54
CA GLY A 120 -5.38 14.04 -11.70
C GLY A 120 -6.45 13.67 -10.66
N GLY A 121 -7.46 12.91 -11.09
CA GLY A 121 -8.46 12.34 -10.19
C GLY A 121 -7.87 11.35 -9.19
N ILE A 122 -6.96 10.47 -9.60
CA ILE A 122 -6.27 9.53 -8.70
C ILE A 122 -5.47 10.27 -7.63
N GLY A 123 -4.73 11.31 -8.01
CA GLY A 123 -3.94 12.13 -7.09
C GLY A 123 -4.75 13.08 -6.20
N ASN A 124 -6.08 13.13 -6.37
CA ASN A 124 -6.94 14.00 -5.59
C ASN A 124 -7.20 13.43 -4.18
N LYS A 125 -6.52 14.02 -3.20
CA LYS A 125 -6.48 13.58 -1.80
C LYS A 125 -7.83 13.56 -1.06
N ARG A 126 -8.86 14.23 -1.59
CA ARG A 126 -10.15 14.40 -0.89
C ARG A 126 -11.29 13.61 -1.53
N TYR A 127 -11.37 13.63 -2.85
CA TYR A 127 -12.50 13.04 -3.58
C TYR A 127 -12.08 12.14 -4.75
N GLY A 128 -10.82 11.71 -4.81
CA GLY A 128 -10.25 11.06 -5.99
C GLY A 128 -11.06 9.91 -6.57
N TYR A 129 -11.45 8.92 -5.76
CA TYR A 129 -12.27 7.81 -6.25
C TYR A 129 -13.66 8.27 -6.77
N LYS A 130 -14.24 9.34 -6.20
CA LYS A 130 -15.53 9.87 -6.68
C LYS A 130 -15.37 10.60 -8.00
N ILE A 131 -14.27 11.32 -8.18
CA ILE A 131 -13.90 11.98 -9.43
C ILE A 131 -13.67 10.93 -10.52
N VAL A 132 -12.80 9.94 -10.27
CA VAL A 132 -12.55 8.83 -11.21
C VAL A 132 -13.85 8.10 -11.56
N LYS A 133 -14.74 7.86 -10.58
CA LYS A 133 -16.06 7.27 -10.83
C LYS A 133 -16.93 8.14 -11.76
N ALA A 134 -16.89 9.46 -11.61
CA ALA A 134 -17.66 10.37 -12.45
C ALA A 134 -17.11 10.39 -13.89
N LEU A 135 -15.78 10.46 -14.03
CA LEU A 135 -15.09 10.40 -15.33
C LEU A 135 -15.40 9.12 -16.10
N LEU A 136 -15.52 7.98 -15.43
CA LEU A 136 -15.80 6.68 -16.05
C LEU A 136 -17.29 6.32 -16.15
N ARG A 137 -18.20 7.22 -15.74
CA ARG A 137 -19.64 6.92 -15.68
C ARG A 137 -20.26 6.79 -17.07
N ASP A 138 -19.85 7.64 -18.00
CA ASP A 138 -20.36 7.65 -19.37
C ASP A 138 -19.49 6.76 -20.26
N ARG A 139 -19.99 5.54 -20.50
CA ARG A 139 -19.34 4.47 -21.28
C ARG A 139 -19.22 4.77 -22.79
N ALA A 140 -19.60 5.96 -23.24
CA ALA A 140 -19.72 6.26 -24.67
C ALA A 140 -18.36 6.36 -25.37
N THR A 141 -17.27 6.55 -24.62
CA THR A 141 -15.91 6.36 -25.09
C THR A 141 -15.25 5.31 -24.21
N ALA A 142 -14.93 4.14 -24.76
CA ALA A 142 -14.15 3.13 -24.07
C ALA A 142 -12.70 3.62 -23.93
N PHE A 143 -12.45 4.53 -22.99
CA PHE A 143 -11.12 5.03 -22.68
C PHE A 143 -10.26 3.86 -22.14
N PRO A 144 -9.16 3.49 -22.80
CA PRO A 144 -8.31 2.40 -22.35
C PRO A 144 -7.55 2.83 -21.10
N ILE A 145 -7.67 2.04 -20.03
CA ILE A 145 -6.87 2.25 -18.82
C ILE A 145 -5.48 1.64 -19.03
N SER A 146 -4.47 2.50 -19.04
CA SER A 146 -3.06 2.13 -19.19
C SER A 146 -2.51 1.44 -17.93
N GLN A 147 -1.35 0.77 -18.07
CA GLN A 147 -0.60 0.26 -16.91
C GLN A 147 -0.13 1.39 -15.98
N TYR A 148 0.14 2.57 -16.53
CA TYR A 148 0.52 3.75 -15.75
C TYR A 148 -0.61 4.20 -14.81
N ILE A 149 -1.84 4.26 -15.33
CA ILE A 149 -3.03 4.56 -14.53
C ILE A 149 -3.27 3.50 -13.45
N LEU A 150 -3.15 2.21 -13.79
CA LEU A 150 -3.30 1.12 -12.81
C LEU A 150 -2.26 1.20 -11.71
N LYS A 151 -1.00 1.49 -12.05
CA LYS A 151 0.09 1.64 -11.09
C LYS A 151 -0.15 2.84 -10.16
N ALA A 152 -0.58 3.98 -10.71
CA ALA A 152 -0.95 5.14 -9.92
C ALA A 152 -2.10 4.81 -8.94
N ALA A 153 -3.14 4.13 -9.42
CA ALA A 153 -4.27 3.72 -8.57
C ALA A 153 -3.89 2.70 -7.49
N ALA A 154 -2.98 1.77 -7.78
CA ALA A 154 -2.46 0.82 -6.81
C ALA A 154 -1.63 1.49 -5.70
N GLY A 155 -1.02 2.64 -6.00
CA GLY A 155 -0.17 3.40 -5.07
C GLY A 155 -0.90 4.45 -4.22
N VAL A 156 -2.23 4.55 -4.32
CA VAL A 156 -3.01 5.52 -3.54
C VAL A 156 -3.03 5.10 -2.07
N SER A 157 -2.47 5.94 -1.19
CA SER A 157 -2.35 5.67 0.24
C SER A 157 -3.50 6.26 1.07
N GLU A 158 -4.34 7.09 0.47
CA GLU A 158 -5.54 7.62 1.11
C GLU A 158 -6.49 6.46 1.51
N PRO A 159 -7.24 6.54 2.61
CA PRO A 159 -8.05 5.41 3.14
C PRO A 159 -9.03 4.78 2.15
N ASP A 160 -9.46 5.55 1.14
CA ASP A 160 -10.39 5.13 0.10
C ASP A 160 -9.70 4.78 -1.24
N GLY A 161 -8.36 4.69 -1.27
CA GLY A 161 -7.56 4.49 -2.47
C GLY A 161 -7.91 3.22 -3.23
N HIS A 162 -8.13 2.11 -2.51
CA HIS A 162 -8.58 0.83 -3.10
C HIS A 162 -9.89 0.95 -3.89
N LYS A 163 -10.74 1.97 -3.62
CA LYS A 163 -11.98 2.19 -4.37
C LYS A 163 -11.72 2.56 -5.82
N VAL A 164 -10.59 3.21 -6.13
CA VAL A 164 -10.19 3.51 -7.52
C VAL A 164 -9.98 2.22 -8.30
N MET A 165 -9.19 1.29 -7.76
CA MET A 165 -8.99 -0.04 -8.36
C MET A 165 -10.33 -0.76 -8.53
N ARG A 166 -11.20 -0.72 -7.52
CA ARG A 166 -12.55 -1.31 -7.58
C ARG A 166 -13.41 -0.73 -8.71
N ILE A 167 -13.30 0.57 -8.97
CA ILE A 167 -13.99 1.24 -10.08
C ILE A 167 -13.46 0.72 -11.41
N PHE A 168 -12.15 0.69 -11.62
CA PHE A 168 -11.57 0.19 -12.88
C PHE A 168 -12.06 -1.22 -13.20
N PHE A 169 -12.00 -2.14 -12.24
CA PHE A 169 -12.52 -3.49 -12.44
C PHE A 169 -14.03 -3.55 -12.69
N LYS A 170 -14.82 -2.69 -12.05
CA LYS A 170 -16.27 -2.63 -12.29
C LYS A 170 -16.62 -2.16 -13.71
N TYR A 171 -15.89 -1.21 -14.26
CA TYR A 171 -16.21 -0.60 -15.56
C TYR A 171 -15.56 -1.32 -16.74
N LEU A 172 -14.41 -1.96 -16.53
CA LEU A 172 -13.61 -2.55 -17.61
C LEU A 172 -13.52 -4.08 -17.51
N GLY A 173 -13.77 -4.64 -16.32
CA GLY A 173 -13.90 -6.08 -16.11
C GLY A 173 -12.73 -6.87 -16.70
N ASN A 174 -13.06 -7.72 -17.67
CA ASN A 174 -12.14 -8.69 -18.25
C ASN A 174 -11.09 -8.08 -19.21
N SER A 175 -11.20 -6.81 -19.61
CA SER A 175 -10.23 -6.17 -20.51
C SER A 175 -8.97 -5.64 -19.81
N LEU A 176 -8.99 -5.50 -18.48
CA LEU A 176 -7.84 -5.01 -17.74
C LEU A 176 -6.76 -6.08 -17.64
N GLN A 177 -5.65 -5.85 -18.33
CA GLN A 177 -4.41 -6.56 -18.06
C GLN A 177 -3.73 -5.92 -16.85
N ILE A 178 -3.30 -6.73 -15.89
CA ILE A 178 -2.58 -6.26 -14.70
C ILE A 178 -1.12 -6.68 -14.86
N SER A 179 -0.22 -5.69 -14.90
CA SER A 179 1.22 -5.97 -14.92
C SER A 179 1.76 -6.29 -13.52
N GLU A 180 2.94 -6.87 -13.49
CA GLU A 180 3.70 -7.13 -12.26
C GLU A 180 3.95 -5.84 -11.45
N ASP A 181 4.30 -4.74 -12.14
CA ASP A 181 4.55 -3.44 -11.51
C ASP A 181 3.36 -2.93 -10.69
N VAL A 182 2.15 -3.13 -11.19
CA VAL A 182 0.91 -2.74 -10.49
C VAL A 182 0.78 -3.53 -9.18
N ILE A 183 1.16 -4.81 -9.21
CA ILE A 183 1.04 -5.70 -8.05
C ILE A 183 2.16 -5.47 -7.05
N LYS A 184 3.38 -5.18 -7.52
CA LYS A 184 4.47 -4.73 -6.65
C LYS A 184 4.09 -3.46 -5.90
N VAL A 185 3.53 -2.46 -6.58
CA VAL A 185 3.04 -1.24 -5.93
C VAL A 185 1.91 -1.54 -4.95
N ALA A 186 0.97 -2.43 -5.29
CA ALA A 186 -0.08 -2.85 -4.37
C ALA A 186 0.48 -3.59 -3.13
N ALA A 187 1.51 -4.41 -3.30
CA ALA A 187 2.17 -5.15 -2.22
C ALA A 187 2.93 -4.21 -1.27
N GLU A 188 3.47 -3.11 -1.79
CA GLU A 188 4.17 -2.07 -1.01
C GLU A 188 3.20 -1.07 -0.36
N ASN A 189 1.91 -1.09 -0.72
CA ASN A 189 0.89 -0.18 -0.19
C ASN A 189 0.33 -0.68 1.16
N ALA A 190 0.86 -0.12 2.25
CA ALA A 190 0.48 -0.48 3.62
C ALA A 190 -1.00 -0.19 3.96
N GLU A 191 -1.60 0.84 3.35
CA GLU A 191 -2.95 1.32 3.67
C GLU A 191 -4.03 0.52 2.92
N ASN A 192 -3.83 0.30 1.62
CA ASN A 192 -4.85 -0.25 0.74
C ASN A 192 -4.46 -1.59 0.08
N GLY A 193 -3.21 -2.04 0.23
CA GLY A 193 -2.68 -3.21 -0.46
C GLY A 193 -3.55 -4.46 -0.28
N LEU A 194 -3.94 -4.78 0.96
CA LEU A 194 -4.79 -5.95 1.23
C LEU A 194 -6.14 -5.88 0.51
N GLU A 195 -6.79 -4.72 0.49
CA GLU A 195 -8.06 -4.54 -0.22
C GLU A 195 -7.87 -4.62 -1.74
N ILE A 196 -6.76 -4.11 -2.26
CA ILE A 196 -6.40 -4.25 -3.68
C ILE A 196 -6.20 -5.74 -4.01
N PHE A 197 -5.46 -6.50 -3.20
CA PHE A 197 -5.30 -7.94 -3.38
C PHE A 197 -6.63 -8.71 -3.32
N ARG A 198 -7.55 -8.33 -2.42
CA ARG A 198 -8.92 -8.90 -2.38
C ARG A 198 -9.70 -8.62 -3.66
N ILE A 199 -9.56 -7.40 -4.22
CA ILE A 199 -10.16 -7.05 -5.51
C ILE A 199 -9.56 -7.90 -6.62
N LEU A 200 -8.22 -7.96 -6.73
CA LEU A 200 -7.52 -8.75 -7.76
C LEU A 200 -7.90 -10.24 -7.70
N SER A 201 -7.99 -10.80 -6.48
CA SER A 201 -8.44 -12.16 -6.21
C SER A 201 -9.87 -12.40 -6.71
N LYS A 202 -10.80 -11.48 -6.42
CA LYS A 202 -12.21 -11.62 -6.84
C LYS A 202 -12.40 -11.64 -8.35
N PHE A 203 -11.53 -10.96 -9.10
CA PHE A 203 -11.58 -10.93 -10.56
C PHE A 203 -10.64 -11.96 -11.21
N GLU A 204 -10.17 -12.96 -10.45
CA GLU A 204 -9.28 -14.05 -10.90
C GLU A 204 -7.96 -13.57 -11.56
N ARG A 205 -7.60 -12.30 -11.32
CA ARG A 205 -6.42 -11.65 -11.94
C ARG A 205 -5.10 -11.99 -11.27
N LEU A 206 -5.15 -12.61 -10.10
CA LEU A 206 -3.96 -13.18 -9.48
C LEU A 206 -3.56 -14.52 -10.12
N GLY A 207 -4.48 -15.20 -10.83
CA GLY A 207 -4.24 -16.51 -11.46
C GLY A 207 -3.82 -16.43 -12.94
N GLU A 208 -4.46 -15.55 -13.72
CA GLU A 208 -4.21 -15.42 -15.16
C GLU A 208 -2.89 -14.65 -15.43
N ASN A 209 -1.92 -15.30 -16.07
CA ASN A 209 -0.72 -14.69 -16.68
C ASN A 209 0.29 -13.95 -15.76
N LEU A 210 0.05 -13.90 -14.46
CA LEU A 210 0.92 -13.17 -13.56
C LEU A 210 2.16 -13.97 -13.15
N HIS A 211 3.25 -13.80 -13.88
CA HIS A 211 4.57 -14.25 -13.45
C HIS A 211 5.00 -13.45 -12.22
N LEU A 212 4.51 -13.84 -11.03
CA LEU A 212 4.99 -13.32 -9.77
C LEU A 212 6.49 -13.60 -9.71
N ARG A 213 7.31 -12.56 -9.81
CA ARG A 213 8.75 -12.68 -9.59
C ARG A 213 9.06 -12.52 -8.11
N LYS A 214 10.31 -12.85 -7.80
CA LYS A 214 10.90 -12.74 -6.46
C LYS A 214 10.66 -11.37 -5.82
N ASP A 215 10.71 -10.28 -6.60
CA ASP A 215 10.49 -8.91 -6.13
C ASP A 215 9.14 -8.70 -5.43
N VAL A 216 8.06 -9.26 -5.98
CA VAL A 216 6.72 -9.14 -5.36
C VAL A 216 6.67 -9.92 -4.05
N VAL A 217 7.23 -11.14 -4.04
CA VAL A 217 7.30 -11.97 -2.83
C VAL A 217 8.14 -11.29 -1.76
N LYS A 218 9.33 -10.77 -2.12
CA LYS A 218 10.20 -10.00 -1.22
C LYS A 218 9.48 -8.81 -0.61
N ALA A 219 8.75 -8.02 -1.40
CA ALA A 219 8.00 -6.88 -0.90
C ALA A 219 6.96 -7.29 0.17
N LEU A 220 6.25 -8.40 -0.06
CA LEU A 220 5.28 -8.95 0.89
C LEU A 220 5.92 -9.51 2.17
N VAL A 221 7.08 -10.15 2.06
CA VAL A 221 7.77 -10.72 3.22
C VAL A 221 8.47 -9.66 4.06
N GLN A 222 9.11 -8.68 3.42
CA GLN A 222 9.91 -7.65 4.09
C GLN A 222 9.08 -6.69 4.95
N ARG A 223 7.88 -6.31 4.48
CA ARG A 223 7.08 -5.24 5.10
C ARG A 223 6.00 -5.73 6.05
N ALA A 224 6.08 -6.97 6.56
CA ALA A 224 4.97 -7.59 7.27
C ALA A 224 4.66 -7.04 8.69
N LYS A 225 4.36 -5.74 8.81
CA LYS A 225 3.89 -5.11 10.05
C LYS A 225 2.37 -5.20 10.23
N TRP A 226 1.61 -5.47 9.16
CA TRP A 226 0.15 -5.33 9.20
C TRP A 226 -0.57 -6.55 8.62
N ASN A 227 -0.62 -6.63 7.28
CA ASN A 227 -1.56 -7.45 6.53
C ASN A 227 -0.89 -8.23 5.39
N GLU A 228 0.43 -8.17 5.30
CA GLU A 228 1.22 -8.68 4.18
C GLU A 228 1.18 -10.21 4.13
N HIS A 229 1.19 -10.90 5.28
CA HIS A 229 0.96 -12.35 5.34
C HIS A 229 -0.43 -12.74 4.78
N LYS A 230 -1.45 -11.88 4.93
CA LYS A 230 -2.79 -12.11 4.35
C LYS A 230 -2.77 -11.91 2.84
N MET A 231 -1.99 -10.96 2.33
CA MET A 231 -1.78 -10.78 0.90
C MET A 231 -1.04 -11.98 0.30
N LEU A 232 0.02 -12.46 0.94
CA LEU A 232 0.73 -13.69 0.55
C LEU A 232 -0.22 -14.90 0.57
N LYS A 233 -1.05 -15.04 1.61
CA LYS A 233 -2.08 -16.09 1.69
C LYS A 233 -3.09 -16.03 0.53
N LEU A 234 -3.46 -14.83 0.07
CA LEU A 234 -4.35 -14.69 -1.10
C LEU A 234 -3.66 -15.15 -2.39
N ILE A 235 -2.36 -14.93 -2.53
CA ILE A 235 -1.58 -15.45 -3.66
C ILE A 235 -1.53 -16.98 -3.61
N CYS A 236 -1.16 -17.57 -2.46
CA CYS A 236 -1.00 -19.03 -2.30
C CYS A 236 -2.31 -19.81 -2.51
N LYS A 237 -3.48 -19.16 -2.45
CA LYS A 237 -4.78 -19.80 -2.73
C LYS A 237 -4.96 -20.22 -4.19
N TYR A 238 -4.16 -19.71 -5.12
CA TYR A 238 -4.28 -20.01 -6.54
C TYR A 238 -3.26 -21.12 -6.91
N PRO A 239 -3.72 -22.39 -7.04
CA PRO A 239 -2.85 -23.57 -7.08
C PRO A 239 -2.00 -23.70 -8.36
N THR A 240 -2.16 -22.80 -9.33
CA THR A 240 -1.46 -22.88 -10.61
C THR A 240 0.00 -22.41 -10.56
N ARG A 241 0.52 -21.93 -9.42
CA ARG A 241 1.87 -21.34 -9.34
C ARG A 241 2.54 -21.64 -8.01
N ARG A 242 3.77 -22.15 -8.07
CA ARG A 242 4.71 -22.07 -6.94
C ARG A 242 5.25 -20.65 -6.84
N LEU A 243 5.38 -20.13 -5.63
CA LEU A 243 6.10 -18.92 -5.34
C LEU A 243 7.58 -19.09 -5.75
N PRO A 244 8.20 -18.08 -6.40
CA PRO A 244 9.64 -18.11 -6.63
C PRO A 244 10.36 -17.81 -5.31
N VAL A 245 10.62 -18.85 -4.53
CA VAL A 245 11.28 -18.72 -3.24
C VAL A 245 12.77 -19.02 -3.35
N ASP A 246 13.59 -18.24 -2.67
CA ASP A 246 15.03 -18.44 -2.51
C ASP A 246 15.47 -18.18 -1.06
N GLU A 247 16.77 -18.38 -0.79
CA GLU A 247 17.37 -18.14 0.53
C GLU A 247 17.07 -16.73 1.04
N GLU A 248 17.10 -15.71 0.18
CA GLU A 248 16.87 -14.33 0.60
C GLU A 248 15.43 -14.12 1.11
N ILE A 249 14.44 -14.71 0.44
CA ILE A 249 13.04 -14.67 0.89
C ILE A 249 12.87 -15.44 2.21
N PHE A 250 13.51 -16.61 2.36
CA PHE A 250 13.50 -17.36 3.62
C PHE A 250 14.15 -16.57 4.76
N LEU A 251 15.28 -15.93 4.49
CA LEU A 251 15.99 -15.09 5.44
C LEU A 251 15.14 -13.90 5.88
N LEU A 252 14.44 -13.24 4.95
CA LEU A 252 13.51 -12.15 5.28
C LEU A 252 12.36 -12.65 6.15
N ALA A 253 11.82 -13.83 5.89
CA ALA A 253 10.75 -14.43 6.70
C ALA A 253 11.25 -14.76 8.11
N ALA A 254 12.43 -15.38 8.22
CA ALA A 254 13.06 -15.72 9.50
C ALA A 254 13.41 -14.48 10.35
N LYS A 255 13.74 -13.34 9.73
CA LYS A 255 13.97 -12.06 10.43
C LYS A 255 12.70 -11.33 10.84
N ASN A 256 11.53 -11.78 10.38
CA ASN A 256 10.28 -11.07 10.62
C ASN A 256 9.67 -11.47 11.96
N GLU A 257 9.74 -10.57 12.95
CA GLU A 257 9.28 -10.84 14.31
C GLU A 257 7.75 -10.73 14.49
N ASN A 258 7.01 -10.18 13.52
CA ASN A 258 5.58 -9.93 13.66
C ASN A 258 4.70 -11.01 13.00
N ASN A 259 4.99 -11.35 11.74
CA ASN A 259 4.22 -12.32 10.96
C ASN A 259 5.12 -13.36 10.28
N GLY A 260 6.38 -13.47 10.72
CA GLY A 260 7.36 -14.33 10.06
C GLY A 260 6.95 -15.80 10.12
N ARG A 261 6.32 -16.25 11.21
CA ARG A 261 5.78 -17.61 11.33
C ARG A 261 4.77 -17.92 10.24
N GLU A 262 3.70 -17.14 10.13
CA GLU A 262 2.65 -17.36 9.12
C GLU A 262 3.20 -17.27 7.70
N ILE A 263 4.16 -16.38 7.47
CA ILE A 263 4.85 -16.28 6.18
C ILE A 263 5.66 -17.55 5.92
N MET A 264 6.46 -18.01 6.88
CA MET A 264 7.28 -19.21 6.74
C MET A 264 6.42 -20.44 6.47
N GLU A 265 5.31 -20.61 7.19
CA GLU A 265 4.34 -21.68 6.95
C GLU A 265 3.80 -21.64 5.51
N LEU A 266 3.45 -20.45 4.99
CA LEU A 266 2.98 -20.31 3.60
C LEU A 266 4.07 -20.61 2.57
N LEU A 267 5.31 -20.18 2.82
CA LEU A 267 6.45 -20.46 1.95
C LEU A 267 6.75 -21.96 1.91
N ILE A 268 6.74 -22.62 3.07
CA ILE A 268 6.99 -24.05 3.18
C ILE A 268 5.85 -24.88 2.56
N GLN A 269 4.58 -24.51 2.78
CA GLN A 269 3.45 -25.22 2.18
C GLN A 269 3.47 -25.18 0.64
N ASP A 270 4.00 -24.09 0.07
CA ASP A 270 4.16 -23.91 -1.36
C ASP A 270 5.35 -24.71 -1.93
N GLN A 271 6.42 -24.89 -1.15
CA GLN A 271 7.61 -25.67 -1.50
C GLN A 271 7.45 -27.14 -1.10
N LYS A 272 7.27 -28.02 -2.08
CA LYS A 272 7.08 -29.46 -1.81
C LYS A 272 8.38 -30.24 -1.55
N GLU A 273 9.52 -29.73 -2.01
CA GLU A 273 10.84 -30.39 -1.91
C GLU A 273 11.93 -29.31 -1.75
N ASP A 274 12.94 -29.60 -0.92
CA ASP A 274 14.14 -28.79 -0.65
C ASP A 274 13.90 -27.35 -0.17
N LEU A 275 13.69 -27.19 1.14
CA LEU A 275 13.66 -25.87 1.78
C LEU A 275 15.08 -25.25 1.78
N PRO A 276 15.26 -23.98 1.38
CA PRO A 276 16.56 -23.29 1.37
C PRO A 276 16.94 -22.82 2.78
N VAL A 277 16.98 -23.74 3.74
CA VAL A 277 17.40 -23.50 5.13
C VAL A 277 18.93 -23.54 5.19
N THR A 278 19.56 -22.39 4.97
CA THR A 278 21.02 -22.21 5.08
C THR A 278 21.43 -21.83 6.51
N GLU A 279 22.73 -21.80 6.79
CA GLU A 279 23.26 -21.30 8.07
C GLU A 279 22.74 -19.88 8.38
N ASN A 280 22.66 -19.00 7.38
CA ASN A 280 22.18 -17.63 7.58
C ASN A 280 20.70 -17.59 7.98
N VAL A 281 19.87 -18.45 7.37
CA VAL A 281 18.46 -18.59 7.73
C VAL A 281 18.32 -19.14 9.15
N MET A 282 19.13 -20.13 9.51
CA MET A 282 19.19 -20.68 10.87
C MET A 282 19.61 -19.66 11.92
N ILE A 283 20.65 -18.86 11.64
CA ILE A 283 21.09 -17.76 12.51
C ILE A 283 19.95 -16.75 12.71
N ALA A 284 19.30 -16.34 11.62
CA ALA A 284 18.19 -15.39 11.69
C ALA A 284 17.00 -15.93 12.48
N ALA A 285 16.63 -17.19 12.28
CA ALA A 285 15.57 -17.85 13.04
C ALA A 285 15.92 -17.95 14.53
N ALA A 286 17.12 -18.42 14.86
CA ALA A 286 17.59 -18.56 16.23
C ALA A 286 17.69 -17.21 16.98
N ALA A 287 18.02 -16.13 16.26
CA ALA A 287 18.06 -14.77 16.81
C ALA A 287 16.69 -14.06 16.82
N ASN A 288 15.64 -14.63 16.24
CA ASN A 288 14.33 -14.00 16.18
C ASN A 288 13.67 -14.02 17.57
N THR A 289 13.35 -12.84 18.09
CA THR A 289 12.85 -12.69 19.47
C THR A 289 11.35 -12.99 19.62
N GLY A 290 10.62 -13.03 18.50
CA GLY A 290 9.17 -13.26 18.46
C GLY A 290 8.78 -14.73 18.29
N CYS A 291 9.31 -15.40 17.27
CA CYS A 291 8.90 -16.76 16.85
C CYS A 291 10.08 -17.71 16.57
N GLY A 292 11.26 -17.45 17.16
CA GLY A 292 12.48 -18.21 16.87
C GLY A 292 12.35 -19.71 17.11
N ASP A 293 11.79 -20.11 18.25
CA ASP A 293 11.55 -21.51 18.63
C ASP A 293 10.61 -22.21 17.65
N GLU A 294 9.60 -21.51 17.17
CA GLU A 294 8.64 -22.03 16.20
C GLU A 294 9.28 -22.26 14.83
N PHE A 295 10.18 -21.37 14.40
CA PHE A 295 10.98 -21.59 13.19
C PHE A 295 11.88 -22.81 13.32
N ILE A 296 12.62 -22.92 14.43
CA ILE A 296 13.52 -24.05 14.67
C ILE A 296 12.74 -25.37 14.68
N SER A 297 11.61 -25.42 15.39
CA SER A 297 10.71 -26.59 15.40
C SER A 297 10.24 -26.95 13.99
N THR A 298 9.83 -25.95 13.21
CA THR A 298 9.40 -26.16 11.82
C THR A 298 10.53 -26.72 10.96
N PHE A 299 11.75 -26.18 11.05
CA PHE A 299 12.88 -26.66 10.25
C PHE A 299 13.24 -28.12 10.58
N PHE A 300 13.21 -28.51 11.86
CA PHE A 300 13.38 -29.92 12.23
C PHE A 300 12.27 -30.82 11.68
N GLN A 301 11.02 -30.37 11.63
CA GLN A 301 9.92 -31.18 11.06
C GLN A 301 10.12 -31.48 9.57
N TYR A 302 10.73 -30.56 8.81
CA TYR A 302 10.90 -30.71 7.36
C TYR A 302 12.26 -31.30 6.95
N GLN A 303 13.35 -31.02 7.67
CA GLN A 303 14.70 -31.50 7.33
C GLN A 303 15.25 -32.57 8.29
N GLY A 304 14.56 -32.82 9.41
CA GLY A 304 14.96 -33.79 10.43
C GLY A 304 16.38 -33.54 10.96
N ASP A 305 17.09 -34.64 11.23
CA ASP A 305 18.45 -34.62 11.77
C ASP A 305 19.50 -34.11 10.77
N GLY A 306 19.13 -33.88 9.51
CA GLY A 306 20.02 -33.35 8.47
C GLY A 306 20.34 -31.85 8.63
N LEU A 307 19.63 -31.16 9.53
CA LEU A 307 19.81 -29.73 9.79
C LEU A 307 21.21 -29.44 10.36
N GLN A 308 21.97 -28.57 9.71
CA GLN A 308 23.31 -28.23 10.18
C GLN A 308 23.23 -27.14 11.26
N ILE A 309 23.67 -27.48 12.48
CA ILE A 309 23.72 -26.56 13.61
C ILE A 309 25.19 -26.21 13.85
N SER A 310 25.60 -25.05 13.34
CA SER A 310 26.94 -24.54 13.57
C SER A 310 27.04 -23.83 14.93
N GLU A 311 28.28 -23.60 15.38
CA GLU A 311 28.56 -22.75 16.54
C GLU A 311 27.93 -21.35 16.41
N ARG A 312 27.89 -20.78 15.19
CA ARG A 312 27.27 -19.47 14.94
C ARG A 312 25.76 -19.48 15.18
N VAL A 313 25.09 -20.58 14.82
CA VAL A 313 23.66 -20.78 15.11
C VAL A 313 23.42 -20.90 16.62
N LEU A 314 24.26 -21.66 17.33
CA LEU A 314 24.19 -21.80 18.78
C LEU A 314 24.44 -20.46 19.50
N MET A 315 25.43 -19.68 19.07
CA MET A 315 25.69 -18.33 19.59
C MET A 315 24.50 -17.39 19.35
N ALA A 316 23.88 -17.45 18.17
CA ALA A 316 22.70 -16.63 17.86
C ALA A 316 21.52 -16.96 18.79
N ALA A 317 21.28 -18.25 19.07
CA ALA A 317 20.29 -18.65 20.06
C ALA A 317 20.66 -18.17 21.46
N ALA A 318 21.90 -18.40 21.92
CA ALA A 318 22.37 -18.00 23.25
C ALA A 318 22.31 -16.47 23.49
N ALA A 319 22.51 -15.67 22.43
CA ALA A 319 22.42 -14.22 22.47
C ALA A 319 20.99 -13.67 22.28
N ASN A 320 19.98 -14.53 22.09
CA ASN A 320 18.60 -14.09 21.89
C ASN A 320 18.03 -13.54 23.22
N CYS A 321 17.72 -12.25 23.24
CA CYS A 321 17.23 -11.54 24.44
C CYS A 321 15.72 -11.71 24.69
N SER A 322 15.05 -12.66 24.04
CA SER A 322 13.65 -13.01 24.35
C SER A 322 13.57 -13.86 25.62
N TYR A 323 12.52 -13.69 26.41
CA TYR A 323 12.23 -14.51 27.59
C TYR A 323 12.12 -16.02 27.27
N LYS A 324 11.80 -16.34 26.01
CA LYS A 324 11.75 -17.70 25.44
C LYS A 324 12.97 -18.06 24.58
N GLY A 325 13.99 -17.21 24.50
CA GLY A 325 15.15 -17.44 23.62
C GLY A 325 15.86 -18.77 23.89
N HIS A 326 15.87 -19.22 25.15
CA HIS A 326 16.43 -20.51 25.57
C HIS A 326 15.72 -21.74 24.95
N GLN A 327 14.46 -21.59 24.50
CA GLN A 327 13.71 -22.68 23.85
C GLN A 327 14.34 -23.11 22.53
N CYS A 328 14.98 -22.19 21.78
CA CYS A 328 15.74 -22.56 20.58
C CYS A 328 16.88 -23.52 20.93
N LEU A 329 17.62 -23.21 22.00
CA LEU A 329 18.74 -24.03 22.45
C LEU A 329 18.27 -25.40 22.97
N GLU A 330 17.14 -25.43 23.68
CA GLU A 330 16.51 -26.68 24.12
C GLU A 330 16.09 -27.56 22.94
N LEU A 331 15.45 -26.99 21.90
CA LEU A 331 15.08 -27.73 20.69
C LEU A 331 16.31 -28.31 19.97
N PHE A 332 17.42 -27.56 19.89
CA PHE A 332 18.66 -28.07 19.32
C PHE A 332 19.17 -29.30 20.08
N PHE A 333 19.19 -29.25 21.42
CA PHE A 333 19.62 -30.39 22.22
C PHE A 333 18.65 -31.57 22.19
N GLN A 334 17.33 -31.34 22.12
CA GLN A 334 16.35 -32.42 22.03
C GLN A 334 16.50 -33.23 20.73
N ASN A 335 16.84 -32.57 19.63
CA ASN A 335 16.94 -33.22 18.32
C ASN A 335 18.35 -33.76 18.05
N GLN A 336 19.41 -33.04 18.39
CA GLN A 336 20.80 -33.45 18.07
C GLN A 336 21.62 -33.90 19.28
N GLY A 337 21.08 -33.78 20.49
CA GLY A 337 21.63 -34.43 21.68
C GLY A 337 23.09 -34.09 21.92
N GLN A 338 23.92 -35.13 22.05
CA GLN A 338 25.36 -35.03 22.33
C GLN A 338 26.23 -34.66 21.11
N SER A 339 25.68 -34.61 19.89
CA SER A 339 26.47 -34.27 18.70
C SER A 339 26.87 -32.79 18.66
N LEU A 340 26.14 -31.93 19.37
CA LEU A 340 26.41 -30.50 19.43
C LEU A 340 27.61 -30.21 20.33
N SER A 341 28.69 -29.70 19.76
CA SER A 341 29.81 -29.18 20.54
C SER A 341 29.47 -27.79 21.08
N ILE A 342 29.61 -27.61 22.40
CA ILE A 342 29.42 -26.31 23.05
C ILE A 342 30.79 -25.70 23.32
N SER A 343 31.04 -24.53 22.73
CA SER A 343 32.29 -23.80 22.92
C SER A 343 32.22 -22.82 24.10
N VAL A 344 33.39 -22.30 24.48
CA VAL A 344 33.51 -21.21 25.46
C VAL A 344 32.74 -19.97 25.00
N ASP A 345 32.67 -19.70 23.69
CA ASP A 345 31.99 -18.53 23.14
C ASP A 345 30.46 -18.64 23.28
N VAL A 346 29.89 -19.82 23.02
CA VAL A 346 28.45 -20.08 23.26
C VAL A 346 28.12 -19.94 24.75
N MET A 347 28.94 -20.50 25.64
CA MET A 347 28.78 -20.38 27.09
C MET A 347 28.87 -18.91 27.54
N THR A 348 29.83 -18.16 27.00
CA THR A 348 30.03 -16.75 27.33
C THR A 348 28.85 -15.90 26.84
N ALA A 349 28.32 -16.17 25.64
CA ALA A 349 27.14 -15.49 25.12
C ALA A 349 25.91 -15.72 26.01
N ALA A 350 25.68 -16.97 26.44
CA ALA A 350 24.61 -17.31 27.37
C ALA A 350 24.76 -16.58 28.72
N ALA A 351 25.96 -16.62 29.32
CA ALA A 351 26.23 -15.97 30.60
C ALA A 351 26.05 -14.44 30.57
N LYS A 352 26.38 -13.79 29.44
CA LYS A 352 26.21 -12.34 29.23
C LYS A 352 24.77 -11.93 28.92
N ASN A 353 23.86 -12.88 28.66
CA ASN A 353 22.51 -12.55 28.24
C ASN A 353 21.72 -11.98 29.42
N SER A 354 21.48 -10.66 29.39
CA SER A 354 20.85 -9.94 30.50
C SER A 354 19.35 -10.18 30.63
N PHE A 355 18.70 -10.88 29.69
CA PHE A 355 17.26 -11.08 29.71
C PHE A 355 16.85 -12.50 30.12
N ALA A 356 17.65 -13.49 29.76
CA ALA A 356 17.34 -14.90 29.98
C ALA A 356 18.58 -15.77 30.24
N GLY A 357 19.69 -15.16 30.67
CA GLY A 357 20.98 -15.83 30.89
C GLY A 357 20.89 -17.04 31.81
N HIS A 358 20.18 -16.94 32.93
CA HIS A 358 19.95 -18.08 33.82
C HIS A 358 19.19 -19.21 33.12
N GLY A 359 18.18 -18.87 32.29
CA GLY A 359 17.45 -19.84 31.47
C GLY A 359 18.36 -20.60 30.51
N PHE A 360 19.25 -19.90 29.80
CA PHE A 360 20.24 -20.54 28.92
C PHE A 360 21.22 -21.42 29.69
N MET A 361 21.80 -20.91 30.78
CA MET A 361 22.75 -21.67 31.61
C MET A 361 22.09 -22.93 32.18
N LYS A 362 20.83 -22.85 32.62
CA LYS A 362 20.05 -24.00 33.10
C LYS A 362 19.90 -25.07 32.01
N VAL A 363 19.52 -24.68 30.79
CA VAL A 363 19.41 -25.63 29.66
C VAL A 363 20.76 -26.27 29.37
N LEU A 364 21.84 -25.48 29.29
CA LEU A 364 23.19 -25.99 29.05
C LEU A 364 23.59 -27.04 30.10
N PHE A 365 23.46 -26.72 31.39
CA PHE A 365 23.79 -27.65 32.47
C PHE A 365 22.89 -28.88 32.49
N GLN A 366 21.62 -28.76 32.11
CA GLN A 366 20.71 -29.90 32.05
C GLN A 366 21.12 -30.92 30.98
N TYR A 367 21.61 -30.48 29.81
CA TYR A 367 21.97 -31.37 28.70
C TYR A 367 23.44 -31.79 28.64
N ARG A 368 24.34 -31.07 29.34
CA ARG A 368 25.79 -31.35 29.31
C ARG A 368 26.42 -31.52 30.69
N GLY A 369 25.76 -31.11 31.76
CA GLY A 369 26.27 -31.27 33.13
C GLY A 369 27.71 -30.76 33.29
N GLN A 370 28.60 -31.67 33.70
CA GLN A 370 30.01 -31.36 33.96
C GLN A 370 30.88 -31.31 32.69
N ASP A 371 30.36 -31.69 31.52
CA ASP A 371 31.11 -31.71 30.27
C ASP A 371 31.20 -30.33 29.59
N LEU A 372 30.59 -29.30 30.19
CA LEU A 372 30.64 -27.93 29.67
C LEU A 372 32.01 -27.28 29.90
N PRO A 373 32.54 -26.53 28.93
CA PRO A 373 33.74 -25.74 29.15
C PRO A 373 33.40 -24.54 30.03
N VAL A 374 33.83 -24.57 31.29
CA VAL A 374 33.71 -23.43 32.23
C VAL A 374 35.07 -22.77 32.38
N SER A 375 35.16 -21.48 32.07
CA SER A 375 36.36 -20.65 32.21
C SER A 375 36.11 -19.49 33.18
N GLU A 376 37.19 -18.87 33.66
CA GLU A 376 37.08 -17.67 34.50
C GLU A 376 36.32 -16.54 33.80
N ASP A 377 36.49 -16.40 32.47
CA ASP A 377 35.80 -15.37 31.69
C ASP A 377 34.28 -15.59 31.65
N ILE A 378 33.82 -16.85 31.62
CA ILE A 378 32.39 -17.19 31.70
C ILE A 378 31.85 -16.85 33.09
N VAL A 379 32.58 -17.19 34.15
CA VAL A 379 32.18 -16.86 35.54
C VAL A 379 32.12 -15.34 35.73
N ARG A 380 33.10 -14.60 35.19
CA ARG A 380 33.12 -13.13 35.23
C ARG A 380 31.97 -12.53 34.43
N ALA A 381 31.63 -13.11 33.28
CA ALA A 381 30.49 -12.69 32.47
C ALA A 381 29.16 -12.86 33.22
N ALA A 382 28.94 -14.02 33.85
CA ALA A 382 27.75 -14.27 34.67
C ALA A 382 27.69 -13.32 35.87
N ALA A 383 28.78 -13.22 36.64
CA ALA A 383 28.84 -12.33 37.81
C ALA A 383 28.65 -10.83 37.47
N GLY A 384 28.95 -10.42 36.23
CA GLY A 384 28.74 -9.06 35.75
C GLY A 384 27.36 -8.79 35.16
N ASN A 385 26.52 -9.82 35.01
CA ASN A 385 25.16 -9.68 34.49
C ASN A 385 24.24 -9.15 35.61
N GLN A 386 23.71 -7.94 35.42
CA GLN A 386 23.02 -7.18 36.47
C GLN A 386 21.55 -7.58 36.66
N GLU A 387 21.00 -8.40 35.77
CA GLU A 387 19.57 -8.72 35.71
C GLU A 387 19.32 -10.21 35.99
N ASP A 388 20.01 -11.12 35.28
CA ASP A 388 19.77 -12.58 35.32
C ASP A 388 21.09 -13.39 35.36
N GLY A 389 22.05 -12.91 36.16
CA GLY A 389 23.43 -13.44 36.27
C GLY A 389 23.62 -14.68 37.14
#